data_AF-A0A1B9JZE8-F1
#
_entry.id   AF-A0A1B9JZE8-F1
#
_cell.length_a   1.000
_cell.length_b   1.000
_cell.length_c   1.000
_cell.angle_alpha   90.00
_cell.angle_beta   90.00
_cell.angle_gamma   90.00
#
_symmetry.space_group_name_H-M   'P 1'
#
loop_
_entity.id
_entity.type
_entity.pdbx_description
1 polymer ?
#
loop_
_entity_poly.entity_id
_entity_poly.type
_entity_poly.pdbx_seq_one_letter_code
_entity_poly.pdbx_strand_id
1 'polypeptide(L)'
;MLLLPYSVNIQALSASTANFINGSQPYLTFDGGVTKATTTEDLLGITLSDGTRITPATNTSSKENPIELPNLDASFTDINMLVPPTTDHIALSELIGAPNNYWGDDDGDGQGINGIKVTGSLSVNITDNDDQTVGRDIKLNICKAPYKVVLTGTDGSLTTQYGTPNERTFKSSSATYYINPKASPVICHARPILEYGGGSYAGPADIWSPNNGFLIQSTSPSSYDLNFPTTGANNLYFDLMVGGSGPLTWPSVTLGGITATMTPNASGNSVRVTLTGTTDANKPDLPQTFELIGYDSGGRAALKYGFVLKQWFIGAGNRNTSYYTLNSWCRGMGYRLPLVKELTNSTTRGAHYQRRIGAGFFTEWGNIELYYDANFAKRHGQTNLYWTSETTSVWYYTVYGVDGSLDQYTPYFNHTATCVYP
;
A
#
# COMPACT_ATOMS: atom_id res chain seq x y z
N MET A 1 -13.46 89.50 28.77
CA MET A 1 -12.87 88.22 29.23
C MET A 1 -12.61 87.38 27.99
N LEU A 2 -11.33 87.24 27.62
CA LEU A 2 -10.86 86.62 26.38
C LEU A 2 -11.00 85.09 26.47
N LEU A 3 -11.59 84.46 25.45
CA LEU A 3 -11.50 83.02 25.21
C LEU A 3 -10.32 82.77 24.27
N LEU A 4 -9.23 82.19 24.79
CA LEU A 4 -8.13 81.67 23.97
C LEU A 4 -8.47 80.24 23.50
N PRO A 5 -8.33 79.91 22.21
CA PRO A 5 -8.32 78.54 21.75
C PRO A 5 -6.95 77.91 22.07
N TYR A 6 -6.95 76.82 22.84
CA TYR A 6 -5.76 75.99 23.06
C TYR A 6 -5.69 74.94 21.95
N SER A 7 -4.64 74.96 21.13
CA SER A 7 -4.34 73.89 20.16
C SER A 7 -3.45 72.84 20.82
N VAL A 8 -3.89 71.59 20.83
CA VAL A 8 -3.07 70.45 21.26
C VAL A 8 -2.23 70.02 20.07
N ASN A 9 -1.01 70.53 19.97
CA ASN A 9 -0.04 70.03 19.00
C ASN A 9 0.47 68.67 19.48
N ILE A 10 0.04 67.59 18.83
CA ILE A 10 0.68 66.28 18.97
C ILE A 10 2.04 66.39 18.27
N GLN A 11 3.09 66.62 19.06
CA GLN A 11 4.46 66.50 18.55
C GLN A 11 4.77 65.01 18.39
N ALA A 12 4.89 64.56 17.13
CA ALA A 12 5.54 63.29 16.84
C ALA A 12 7.04 63.45 17.15
N LEU A 13 7.54 62.77 18.18
CA LEU A 13 8.98 62.64 18.40
C LEU A 13 9.56 61.75 17.29
N SER A 14 10.31 62.34 16.37
CA SER A 14 11.22 61.59 15.50
C SER A 14 12.58 61.50 16.19
N ALA A 15 12.97 60.32 16.65
CA ALA A 15 14.33 60.06 17.10
C ALA A 15 15.17 59.54 15.92
N SER A 16 16.29 60.19 15.63
CA SER A 16 17.28 59.69 14.66
C SER A 16 18.52 59.24 15.41
N THR A 17 18.86 57.96 15.35
CA THR A 17 20.10 57.45 15.95
C THR A 17 21.28 57.67 14.99
N ALA A 18 22.45 58.03 15.53
CA ALA A 18 23.67 58.21 14.75
C ALA A 18 24.31 56.89 14.30
N ASN A 19 23.90 55.77 14.92
CA ASN A 19 24.34 54.41 14.61
C ASN A 19 23.13 53.55 14.20
N PHE A 20 23.38 52.51 13.40
CA PHE A 20 22.40 51.45 13.14
C PHE A 20 21.91 50.87 14.48
N ILE A 21 20.62 50.55 14.57
CA ILE A 21 20.09 49.76 15.68
C ILE A 21 20.70 48.36 15.51
N ASN A 22 21.70 48.04 16.34
CA ASN A 22 22.25 46.69 16.41
C ASN A 22 21.18 45.80 17.00
N GLY A 23 20.75 44.83 16.21
CA GLY A 23 19.54 44.08 16.49
C GLY A 23 19.65 42.58 16.26
N SER A 24 18.53 41.91 16.41
CA SER A 24 18.34 40.49 16.16
C SER A 24 17.59 40.27 14.85
N GLN A 25 17.91 39.21 14.12
CA GLN A 25 17.10 38.84 12.95
C GLN A 25 15.71 38.39 13.40
N PRO A 26 14.63 38.77 12.69
CA PRO A 26 13.32 38.22 12.93
C PRO A 26 13.33 36.69 12.75
N TYR A 27 12.45 35.99 13.45
CA TYR A 27 12.35 34.54 13.39
C TYR A 27 10.90 34.07 13.48
N LEU A 28 10.65 32.86 12.98
CA LEU A 28 9.38 32.18 13.22
C LEU A 28 9.46 31.46 14.56
N THR A 29 8.36 31.44 15.31
CA THR A 29 8.27 30.73 16.59
C THR A 29 6.85 30.29 16.83
N PHE A 30 6.67 29.10 17.40
CA PHE A 30 5.37 28.44 17.52
C PHE A 30 4.96 28.19 18.98
N ASP A 31 5.85 28.53 19.90
CA ASP A 31 5.75 28.34 21.35
C ASP A 31 6.03 29.65 22.10
N GLY A 32 5.73 30.78 21.46
CA GLY A 32 5.86 32.11 22.06
C GLY A 32 7.30 32.58 22.26
N GLY A 33 8.23 32.14 21.40
CA GLY A 33 9.63 32.55 21.41
C GLY A 33 10.60 31.56 22.06
N VAL A 34 10.11 30.44 22.62
CA VAL A 34 10.96 29.44 23.28
C VAL A 34 11.85 28.72 22.26
N THR A 35 11.29 28.36 21.11
CA THR A 35 12.02 27.79 19.98
C THR A 35 11.98 28.75 18.80
N LYS A 36 13.17 29.05 18.25
CA LYS A 36 13.34 29.91 17.08
C LYS A 36 13.56 29.05 15.84
N ALA A 37 12.64 29.11 14.89
CA ALA A 37 12.85 28.54 13.57
C ALA A 37 13.70 29.51 12.75
N THR A 38 14.95 29.12 12.54
CA THR A 38 15.99 29.97 11.92
C THR A 38 16.41 29.48 10.54
N THR A 39 16.05 28.25 10.20
CA THR A 39 16.33 27.59 8.92
C THR A 39 15.04 27.00 8.32
N THR A 40 15.06 26.66 7.03
CA THR A 40 13.93 25.95 6.40
C THR A 40 13.71 24.57 7.03
N GLU A 41 14.76 23.90 7.53
CA GLU A 41 14.62 22.59 8.18
C GLU A 41 13.75 22.65 9.44
N ASP A 42 13.81 23.77 10.18
CA ASP A 42 12.97 24.00 11.35
C ASP A 42 11.48 24.09 11.01
N LEU A 43 11.16 24.42 9.75
CA LEU A 43 9.80 24.57 9.25
C LEU A 43 9.17 23.26 8.77
N LEU A 44 10.00 22.27 8.44
CA LEU A 44 9.57 21.01 7.83
C LEU A 44 9.60 19.85 8.82
N GLY A 45 9.74 20.12 10.12
CA GLY A 45 9.66 19.12 11.18
C GLY A 45 8.22 18.70 11.49
N ILE A 46 8.08 17.49 12.00
CA ILE A 46 6.83 16.94 12.53
C ILE A 46 6.95 16.69 14.03
N THR A 47 5.83 16.73 14.74
CA THR A 47 5.78 16.32 16.16
C THR A 47 4.61 15.36 16.36
N LEU A 48 4.90 14.18 16.89
CA LEU A 48 3.91 13.14 17.15
C LEU A 48 3.10 13.49 18.41
N SER A 49 1.99 12.80 18.62
CA SER A 49 1.09 13.04 19.76
C SER A 49 1.68 12.70 21.14
N ASP A 50 2.80 11.96 21.19
CA ASP A 50 3.57 11.72 22.41
C ASP A 50 4.63 12.82 22.69
N GLY A 51 4.69 13.85 21.85
CA GLY A 51 5.67 14.94 21.93
C GLY A 51 6.99 14.67 21.21
N THR A 52 7.18 13.49 20.61
CA THR A 52 8.39 13.18 19.84
C THR A 52 8.50 14.10 18.63
N ARG A 53 9.55 14.94 18.60
CA ARG A 53 9.84 15.86 17.49
C ARG A 53 10.85 15.24 16.55
N ILE A 54 10.51 15.20 15.26
CA ILE A 54 11.37 14.68 14.18
C ILE A 54 11.58 15.80 13.17
N THR A 55 12.83 16.12 12.88
CA THR A 55 13.23 17.14 11.90
C THR A 55 13.80 16.47 10.65
N PRO A 56 13.94 17.21 9.53
CA PRO A 56 14.59 16.66 8.34
C PRO A 56 15.98 16.05 8.62
N ALA A 57 16.76 16.68 9.51
CA ALA A 57 18.10 16.22 9.89
C ALA A 57 18.10 14.94 10.76
N THR A 58 17.01 14.66 11.48
CA THR A 58 16.91 13.50 12.40
C THR A 58 16.02 12.39 11.87
N ASN A 59 15.36 12.62 10.73
CA ASN A 59 14.49 11.67 10.08
C ASN A 59 15.28 10.54 9.41
N THR A 60 15.12 9.32 9.92
CA THR A 60 15.69 8.09 9.35
C THR A 60 14.65 7.19 8.69
N SER A 61 13.43 7.71 8.48
CA SER A 61 12.32 6.91 7.97
C SER A 61 12.47 6.53 6.50
N SER A 62 12.02 5.32 6.17
CA SER A 62 11.93 4.82 4.79
C SER A 62 10.64 4.01 4.61
N LYS A 63 10.37 3.53 3.39
CA LYS A 63 9.25 2.59 3.15
C LYS A 63 9.40 1.31 3.98
N GLU A 64 10.63 0.86 4.17
CA GLU A 64 10.98 -0.37 4.90
C GLU A 64 11.07 -0.12 6.41
N ASN A 65 11.37 1.11 6.83
CA ASN A 65 11.47 1.52 8.22
C ASN A 65 10.68 2.81 8.48
N PRO A 66 9.33 2.75 8.45
CA PRO A 66 8.48 3.92 8.69
C PRO A 66 8.41 4.28 10.18
N ILE A 67 8.05 5.53 10.46
CA ILE A 67 7.72 6.01 11.81
C ILE A 67 6.36 5.44 12.20
N GLU A 68 6.31 4.66 13.27
CA GLU A 68 5.05 4.20 13.85
C GLU A 68 4.43 5.32 14.71
N LEU A 69 3.14 5.62 14.50
CA LEU A 69 2.42 6.55 15.35
C LEU A 69 2.24 5.98 16.75
N PRO A 70 2.26 6.80 17.81
CA PRO A 70 2.25 6.30 19.19
C PRO A 70 0.88 5.73 19.63
N ASN A 71 -0.20 6.24 19.04
CA ASN A 71 -1.58 5.97 19.45
C ASN A 71 -2.33 5.12 18.42
N LEU A 72 -3.23 4.25 18.92
CA LEU A 72 -4.18 3.52 18.09
C LEU A 72 -5.19 4.50 17.46
N ASP A 73 -5.67 4.15 16.27
CA ASP A 73 -6.69 4.92 15.52
C ASP A 73 -6.29 6.38 15.20
N ALA A 74 -4.99 6.69 15.21
CA ALA A 74 -4.49 8.01 14.88
C ALA A 74 -4.75 8.42 13.42
N SER A 75 -4.80 9.72 13.19
CA SER A 75 -4.95 10.42 11.91
C SER A 75 -3.74 11.31 11.61
N PHE A 76 -3.66 11.89 10.42
CA PHE A 76 -2.62 12.90 10.13
C PHE A 76 -2.87 14.24 10.83
N THR A 77 -4.08 14.46 11.36
CA THR A 77 -4.34 15.64 12.22
C THR A 77 -3.69 15.53 13.60
N ASP A 78 -3.34 14.31 14.04
CA ASP A 78 -2.62 14.05 15.29
C ASP A 78 -1.09 14.21 15.15
N ILE A 79 -0.62 14.49 13.92
CA ILE A 79 0.78 14.84 13.65
C ILE A 79 0.84 16.35 13.50
N ASN A 80 1.49 16.99 14.49
CA ASN A 80 1.68 18.42 14.49
C ASN A 80 2.70 18.81 13.41
N MET A 81 2.29 19.72 12.55
CA MET A 81 3.06 20.32 11.47
C MET A 81 2.81 21.84 11.50
N LEU A 82 3.66 22.61 10.84
CA LEU A 82 3.41 24.04 10.68
C LEU A 82 2.25 24.34 9.73
N VAL A 83 1.95 23.43 8.82
CA VAL A 83 0.73 23.50 8.01
C VAL A 83 -0.45 23.10 8.91
N PRO A 84 -1.44 23.98 9.15
CA PRO A 84 -2.57 23.67 10.04
C PRO A 84 -3.37 22.45 9.56
N PRO A 85 -3.95 21.64 10.48
CA PRO A 85 -4.61 20.37 10.14
C PRO A 85 -5.80 20.51 9.18
N THR A 86 -6.36 21.71 9.02
CA THR A 86 -7.52 22.01 8.18
C THR A 86 -7.16 22.38 6.73
N THR A 87 -5.87 22.45 6.39
CA THR A 87 -5.40 22.81 5.05
C THR A 87 -4.14 22.03 4.67
N ASP A 88 -3.89 21.93 3.37
CA ASP A 88 -2.67 21.33 2.81
C ASP A 88 -1.65 22.39 2.36
N HIS A 89 -2.02 23.67 2.44
CA HIS A 89 -1.17 24.81 2.08
C HIS A 89 -1.43 25.99 3.01
N ILE A 90 -0.37 26.72 3.37
CA ILE A 90 -0.46 27.97 4.11
C ILE A 90 0.63 28.95 3.68
N ALA A 91 0.27 30.22 3.50
CA ALA A 91 1.24 31.28 3.31
C ALA A 91 1.92 31.64 4.64
N LEU A 92 3.22 31.94 4.64
CA LEU A 92 3.91 32.34 5.88
C LEU A 92 3.30 33.64 6.48
N SER A 93 2.71 34.50 5.65
CA SER A 93 1.97 35.68 6.09
C SER A 93 0.75 35.36 6.98
N GLU A 94 0.12 34.20 6.79
CA GLU A 94 -1.02 33.76 7.61
C GLU A 94 -0.58 33.13 8.94
N LEU A 95 0.62 32.54 9.00
CA LEU A 95 1.20 32.03 10.24
C LEU A 95 1.57 33.16 11.19
N ILE A 96 2.10 34.27 10.66
CA ILE A 96 2.51 35.41 11.48
C ILE A 96 1.35 36.35 11.85
N GLY A 97 0.23 36.25 11.14
CA GLY A 97 -0.98 37.02 11.39
C GLY A 97 -1.84 36.44 12.52
N ALA A 98 -2.84 37.22 12.95
CA ALA A 98 -3.85 36.72 13.88
C ALA A 98 -4.65 35.57 13.24
N PRO A 99 -5.03 34.52 13.99
CA PRO A 99 -4.85 34.38 15.45
C PRO A 99 -3.51 33.77 15.90
N ASN A 100 -2.68 33.32 14.97
CA ASN A 100 -1.49 32.50 15.26
C ASN A 100 -0.35 33.31 15.90
N ASN A 101 0.02 34.45 15.31
CA ASN A 101 1.14 35.30 15.74
C ASN A 101 2.48 34.53 15.87
N TYR A 102 2.78 33.61 14.95
CA TYR A 102 3.93 32.72 15.01
C TYR A 102 5.25 33.34 14.53
N TRP A 103 5.59 34.52 15.05
CA TRP A 103 6.88 35.16 14.80
C TRP A 103 7.34 35.95 16.02
N GLY A 104 8.64 36.21 16.06
CA GLY A 104 9.27 36.98 17.11
C GLY A 104 10.43 37.81 16.58
N ASP A 105 10.72 38.84 17.34
CA ASP A 105 11.83 39.75 17.14
C ASP A 105 12.23 40.30 18.52
N ASP A 106 13.47 40.03 18.94
CA ASP A 106 13.86 40.20 20.35
C ASP A 106 14.04 41.67 20.75
N ASP A 107 14.33 42.54 19.80
CA ASP A 107 14.52 43.98 20.02
C ASP A 107 13.29 44.80 19.62
N GLY A 108 12.28 44.16 19.03
CA GLY A 108 10.95 44.73 18.77
C GLY A 108 10.91 45.72 17.61
N ASP A 109 11.88 45.68 16.71
CA ASP A 109 11.98 46.58 15.57
C ASP A 109 11.01 46.25 14.41
N GLY A 110 10.41 45.06 14.45
CA GLY A 110 9.29 44.66 13.60
C GLY A 110 7.90 45.04 14.11
N GLN A 111 7.77 45.64 15.31
CA GLN A 111 6.47 45.94 15.92
C GLN A 111 5.77 47.15 15.27
N GLY A 112 4.47 47.03 14.96
CA GLY A 112 3.64 48.12 14.43
C GLY A 112 2.91 47.76 13.13
N ILE A 113 2.11 48.70 12.63
CA ILE A 113 1.40 48.52 11.35
C ILE A 113 2.44 48.42 10.23
N ASN A 114 2.41 47.31 9.47
CA ASN A 114 3.37 47.01 8.40
C ASN A 114 4.84 46.90 8.85
N GLY A 115 5.10 46.65 10.14
CA GLY A 115 6.45 46.53 10.69
C GLY A 115 7.23 45.29 10.21
N ILE A 116 6.52 44.29 9.67
CA ILE A 116 7.12 43.09 9.09
C ILE A 116 6.51 42.76 7.72
N LYS A 117 7.38 42.39 6.77
CA LYS A 117 7.02 41.82 5.48
C LYS A 117 7.40 40.36 5.45
N VAL A 118 6.47 39.52 5.00
CA VAL A 118 6.68 38.06 4.91
C VAL A 118 6.37 37.54 3.52
N THR A 119 7.24 36.66 3.02
CA THR A 119 7.07 35.96 1.75
C THR A 119 7.32 34.46 1.94
N GLY A 120 6.77 33.64 1.04
CA GLY A 120 6.93 32.19 1.05
C GLY A 120 5.70 31.45 1.58
N SER A 121 5.71 30.13 1.45
CA SER A 121 4.61 29.26 1.85
C SER A 121 5.08 27.86 2.22
N LEU A 122 4.22 27.14 2.94
CA LEU A 122 4.38 25.75 3.30
C LEU A 122 3.24 24.93 2.69
N SER A 123 3.54 23.69 2.32
CA SER A 123 2.55 22.73 1.87
C SER A 123 2.86 21.32 2.37
N VAL A 124 1.81 20.51 2.48
CA VAL A 124 1.88 19.08 2.76
C VAL A 124 1.18 18.31 1.65
N ASN A 125 1.78 17.21 1.21
CA ASN A 125 1.13 16.24 0.34
C ASN A 125 1.28 14.86 0.98
N ILE A 126 0.19 14.10 1.01
CA ILE A 126 0.16 12.79 1.66
C ILE A 126 -0.36 11.76 0.67
N THR A 127 0.37 10.66 0.50
CA THR A 127 -0.08 9.53 -0.32
C THR A 127 -0.04 8.22 0.47
N ASP A 128 -0.93 7.29 0.12
CA ASP A 128 -0.85 5.90 0.58
C ASP A 128 0.22 5.10 -0.17
N ASN A 129 0.35 3.81 0.16
CA ASN A 129 1.34 2.90 -0.43
C ASN A 129 1.07 2.55 -1.91
N ASP A 130 -0.11 2.89 -2.44
CA ASP A 130 -0.48 2.81 -3.85
C ASP A 130 -0.34 4.18 -4.56
N ASP A 131 0.38 5.13 -3.92
CA ASP A 131 0.62 6.49 -4.37
C ASP A 131 -0.67 7.30 -4.62
N GLN A 132 -1.79 6.93 -3.99
CA GLN A 132 -3.03 7.71 -4.03
C GLN A 132 -3.00 8.82 -2.98
N THR A 133 -3.36 10.04 -3.37
CA THR A 133 -3.47 11.16 -2.44
C THR A 133 -4.55 10.89 -1.40
N VAL A 134 -4.24 11.17 -0.13
CA VAL A 134 -5.16 11.00 1.00
C VAL A 134 -5.29 12.30 1.79
N GLY A 135 -6.51 12.57 2.29
CA GLY A 135 -6.78 13.73 3.14
C GLY A 135 -6.19 13.59 4.54
N ARG A 136 -6.09 14.69 5.28
CA ARG A 136 -5.51 14.69 6.64
C ARG A 136 -6.44 14.09 7.70
N ASP A 137 -7.74 14.18 7.47
CA ASP A 137 -8.84 13.78 8.37
C ASP A 137 -9.24 12.31 8.22
N ILE A 138 -8.59 11.55 7.32
CA ILE A 138 -8.92 10.14 7.14
C ILE A 138 -8.47 9.31 8.34
N LYS A 139 -9.25 8.27 8.64
CA LYS A 139 -8.78 7.19 9.52
C LYS A 139 -7.69 6.40 8.81
N LEU A 140 -6.51 6.31 9.41
CA LEU A 140 -5.39 5.58 8.83
C LEU A 140 -5.66 4.09 8.82
N ASN A 141 -5.47 3.48 7.65
CA ASN A 141 -5.52 2.04 7.45
C ASN A 141 -4.10 1.50 7.31
N ILE A 142 -3.75 0.50 8.12
CA ILE A 142 -2.44 -0.15 8.10
C ILE A 142 -2.16 -0.90 6.79
N CYS A 143 -3.20 -1.36 6.09
CA CYS A 143 -3.06 -2.01 4.77
C CYS A 143 -2.71 -1.04 3.63
N LYS A 144 -2.90 0.25 3.88
CA LYS A 144 -2.52 1.35 2.98
C LYS A 144 -1.19 2.00 3.39
N ALA A 145 -0.57 1.51 4.45
CA ALA A 145 0.69 2.00 4.97
C ALA A 145 1.88 1.27 4.28
N PRO A 146 3.10 1.84 4.33
CA PRO A 146 3.43 3.15 4.88
C PRO A 146 2.89 4.28 4.02
N TYR A 147 2.42 5.34 4.69
CA TYR A 147 2.03 6.58 4.03
C TYR A 147 3.25 7.46 3.82
N LYS A 148 3.29 8.19 2.72
CA LYS A 148 4.35 9.13 2.38
C LYS A 148 3.84 10.56 2.59
N VAL A 149 4.38 11.23 3.60
CA VAL A 149 4.10 12.65 3.92
C VAL A 149 5.24 13.50 3.40
N VAL A 150 4.96 14.39 2.45
CA VAL A 150 5.95 15.32 1.87
C VAL A 150 5.62 16.73 2.32
N LEU A 151 6.48 17.31 3.15
CA LEU A 151 6.42 18.72 3.53
C LEU A 151 7.33 19.53 2.62
N THR A 152 6.82 20.62 2.05
CA THR A 152 7.57 21.50 1.15
C THR A 152 7.47 22.94 1.60
N GLY A 153 8.60 23.63 1.65
CA GLY A 153 8.67 25.09 1.83
C GLY A 153 9.25 25.76 0.60
N THR A 154 8.69 26.90 0.21
CA THR A 154 9.24 27.72 -0.89
C THR A 154 10.35 28.64 -0.39
N ASP A 155 11.05 29.31 -1.29
CA ASP A 155 11.85 30.48 -0.91
C ASP A 155 10.95 31.53 -0.24
N GLY A 156 11.49 32.21 0.76
CA GLY A 156 10.75 33.18 1.56
C GLY A 156 11.66 34.02 2.45
N SER A 157 11.09 35.05 3.06
CA SER A 157 11.80 35.90 4.01
C SER A 157 10.88 36.51 5.05
N LEU A 158 11.43 36.77 6.23
CA LEU A 158 10.89 37.68 7.24
C LEU A 158 11.79 38.92 7.21
N THR A 159 11.20 40.08 6.91
CA THR A 159 11.94 41.35 6.84
C THR A 159 11.25 42.38 7.73
N THR A 160 11.93 42.84 8.77
CA THR A 160 11.46 43.96 9.59
C THR A 160 11.81 45.30 8.93
N GLN A 161 11.05 46.33 9.26
CA GLN A 161 11.24 47.67 8.72
C GLN A 161 12.55 48.32 9.19
N TYR A 162 12.98 48.00 10.41
CA TYR A 162 14.16 48.52 11.06
C TYR A 162 15.09 47.36 11.49
N GLY A 163 16.25 47.65 12.07
CA GLY A 163 17.17 46.60 12.54
C GLY A 163 18.40 46.37 11.67
N THR A 164 19.43 45.79 12.28
CA THR A 164 20.60 45.27 11.56
C THR A 164 21.13 44.03 12.31
N PRO A 165 20.91 42.81 11.77
CA PRO A 165 20.26 42.48 10.50
C PRO A 165 18.73 42.49 10.61
N ASN A 166 18.02 43.10 9.65
CA ASN A 166 16.55 43.17 9.62
C ASN A 166 15.88 42.04 8.82
N GLU A 167 16.65 41.12 8.24
CA GLU A 167 16.11 40.09 7.35
C GLU A 167 16.59 38.70 7.75
N ARG A 168 15.66 37.75 7.71
CA ARG A 168 15.91 36.31 7.68
C ARG A 168 15.32 35.71 6.42
N THR A 169 16.12 34.93 5.70
CA THR A 169 15.69 34.23 4.48
C THR A 169 15.56 32.73 4.72
N PHE A 170 14.61 32.12 4.03
CA PHE A 170 14.36 30.68 3.98
C PHE A 170 14.51 30.24 2.54
N LYS A 171 15.28 29.18 2.32
CA LYS A 171 15.45 28.59 0.99
C LYS A 171 14.40 27.53 0.74
N SER A 172 14.01 27.32 -0.50
CA SER A 172 13.14 26.22 -0.89
C SER A 172 13.75 24.87 -0.50
N SER A 173 12.93 24.01 0.11
CA SER A 173 13.34 22.68 0.56
C SER A 173 12.12 21.77 0.73
N SER A 174 12.37 20.46 0.81
CA SER A 174 11.35 19.46 1.09
C SER A 174 11.86 18.39 2.04
N ALA A 175 10.94 17.78 2.80
CA ALA A 175 11.20 16.67 3.69
C ALA A 175 10.14 15.58 3.47
N THR A 176 10.58 14.32 3.36
CA THR A 176 9.70 13.17 3.17
C THR A 176 9.73 12.27 4.40
N TYR A 177 8.56 11.98 4.97
CA TYR A 177 8.38 11.09 6.11
C TYR A 177 7.54 9.89 5.69
N TYR A 178 7.95 8.69 6.11
CA TYR A 178 7.16 7.48 5.96
C TYR A 178 6.48 7.14 7.29
N ILE A 179 5.15 7.03 7.29
CA ILE A 179 4.35 6.89 8.51
C ILE A 179 3.53 5.60 8.47
N ASN A 180 3.57 4.83 9.56
CA ASN A 180 2.67 3.73 9.83
C ASN A 180 1.71 4.09 10.98
N PRO A 181 0.39 3.83 10.86
CA PRO A 181 -0.47 3.89 12.02
C PRO A 181 -0.14 2.75 12.99
N LYS A 182 -0.34 2.99 14.29
CA LYS A 182 -0.44 1.89 15.24
C LYS A 182 -1.73 1.14 15.00
N ALA A 183 -1.63 -0.13 14.73
CA ALA A 183 -2.79 -0.97 14.44
C ALA A 183 -2.62 -2.36 15.05
N SER A 184 -3.75 -3.01 15.32
CA SER A 184 -3.72 -4.45 15.58
C SER A 184 -3.36 -5.21 14.30
N PRO A 185 -2.80 -6.43 14.43
CA PRO A 185 -2.55 -7.31 13.30
C PRO A 185 -3.77 -7.46 12.38
N VAL A 186 -3.58 -7.27 11.08
CA VAL A 186 -4.59 -7.56 10.05
C VAL A 186 -3.93 -8.20 8.83
N ILE A 187 -4.67 -9.06 8.14
CA ILE A 187 -4.27 -9.55 6.81
C ILE A 187 -4.85 -8.61 5.78
N CYS A 188 -3.99 -8.00 4.98
CA CYS A 188 -4.37 -6.98 4.01
C CYS A 188 -4.67 -7.58 2.65
N HIS A 189 -3.84 -8.52 2.22
CA HIS A 189 -3.93 -9.15 0.91
C HIS A 189 -3.51 -10.60 0.95
N ALA A 190 -4.06 -11.39 0.03
CA ALA A 190 -3.51 -12.68 -0.35
C ALA A 190 -2.88 -12.55 -1.74
N ARG A 191 -1.55 -12.70 -1.78
CA ARG A 191 -0.71 -12.37 -2.92
C ARG A 191 -0.19 -13.63 -3.61
N PRO A 192 -0.85 -14.11 -4.69
CA PRO A 192 -0.22 -15.02 -5.63
C PRO A 192 0.81 -14.27 -6.50
N ILE A 193 1.31 -14.92 -7.54
CA ILE A 193 2.15 -14.25 -8.54
C ILE A 193 1.36 -13.14 -9.24
N LEU A 194 1.96 -11.93 -9.31
CA LEU A 194 1.30 -10.72 -9.79
C LEU A 194 1.47 -10.46 -11.30
N GLU A 195 2.29 -11.27 -11.99
CA GLU A 195 2.48 -11.13 -13.44
C GLU A 195 1.12 -11.26 -14.15
N TYR A 196 0.88 -10.38 -15.14
CA TYR A 196 -0.43 -10.24 -15.79
C TYR A 196 -1.56 -9.92 -14.79
N GLY A 197 -1.29 -9.04 -13.81
CA GLY A 197 -2.27 -8.49 -12.87
C GLY A 197 -2.58 -7.00 -13.03
N GLY A 198 -1.95 -6.31 -13.98
CA GLY A 198 -2.15 -4.87 -14.22
C GLY A 198 -2.89 -4.57 -15.53
N GLY A 199 -3.24 -3.30 -15.76
CA GLY A 199 -3.83 -2.85 -17.03
C GLY A 199 -5.08 -3.64 -17.43
N SER A 200 -5.10 -4.19 -18.65
CA SER A 200 -6.22 -4.99 -19.17
C SER A 200 -6.48 -6.30 -18.43
N TYR A 201 -5.50 -6.78 -17.66
CA TYR A 201 -5.60 -8.01 -16.87
C TYR A 201 -6.10 -7.74 -15.45
N ALA A 202 -6.12 -6.48 -15.01
CA ALA A 202 -6.53 -6.13 -13.66
C ALA A 202 -7.99 -6.55 -13.40
N GLY A 203 -8.20 -7.12 -12.21
CA GLY A 203 -9.53 -7.37 -11.68
C GLY A 203 -10.24 -6.08 -11.25
N PRO A 204 -11.53 -6.19 -10.86
CA PRO A 204 -12.22 -5.13 -10.14
C PRO A 204 -11.43 -4.68 -8.90
N ALA A 205 -11.42 -3.37 -8.63
CA ALA A 205 -10.60 -2.77 -7.56
C ALA A 205 -11.02 -3.20 -6.13
N ASP A 206 -12.25 -3.69 -5.97
CA ASP A 206 -12.80 -4.28 -4.75
C ASP A 206 -12.40 -5.75 -4.55
N ILE A 207 -11.76 -6.37 -5.55
CA ILE A 207 -11.29 -7.76 -5.51
C ILE A 207 -9.77 -7.83 -5.63
N TRP A 208 -9.15 -6.98 -6.44
CA TRP A 208 -7.75 -7.10 -6.85
C TRP A 208 -7.01 -5.77 -6.83
N SER A 209 -5.85 -5.76 -6.18
CA SER A 209 -4.85 -4.69 -6.28
C SER A 209 -3.71 -5.16 -7.18
N PRO A 210 -3.37 -4.44 -8.27
CA PRO A 210 -2.26 -4.80 -9.16
C PRO A 210 -0.90 -4.95 -8.45
N ASN A 211 -0.68 -4.19 -7.38
CA ASN A 211 0.57 -4.18 -6.64
C ASN A 211 0.59 -5.19 -5.49
N ASN A 212 -0.59 -5.59 -5.00
CA ASN A 212 -0.71 -6.28 -3.71
C ASN A 212 -1.37 -7.66 -3.77
N GLY A 213 -2.20 -7.94 -4.76
CA GLY A 213 -2.91 -9.22 -4.90
C GLY A 213 -4.40 -9.11 -4.56
N PHE A 214 -5.01 -10.22 -4.14
CA PHE A 214 -6.43 -10.26 -3.80
C PHE A 214 -6.72 -9.57 -2.47
N LEU A 215 -7.77 -8.75 -2.45
CA LEU A 215 -8.34 -8.20 -1.22
C LEU A 215 -9.05 -9.30 -0.43
N ILE A 216 -8.97 -9.24 0.90
CA ILE A 216 -9.73 -10.12 1.77
C ILE A 216 -11.21 -9.75 1.70
N GLN A 217 -12.06 -10.68 1.24
CA GLN A 217 -13.48 -10.44 1.04
C GLN A 217 -14.29 -10.63 2.33
N SER A 218 -13.87 -11.59 3.18
CA SER A 218 -14.50 -11.80 4.49
C SER A 218 -13.55 -12.43 5.49
N THR A 219 -13.71 -12.08 6.76
CA THR A 219 -13.07 -12.76 7.89
C THR A 219 -14.04 -13.69 8.64
N SER A 220 -15.30 -13.72 8.22
CA SER A 220 -16.34 -14.57 8.81
C SER A 220 -16.27 -15.98 8.24
N PRO A 221 -16.21 -17.04 9.06
CA PRO A 221 -16.09 -18.41 8.58
C PRO A 221 -17.17 -18.87 7.60
N SER A 222 -18.40 -18.36 7.74
CA SER A 222 -19.52 -18.65 6.83
C SER A 222 -19.36 -18.09 5.42
N SER A 223 -18.33 -17.27 5.17
CA SER A 223 -18.12 -16.56 3.91
C SER A 223 -16.68 -16.70 3.40
N TYR A 224 -15.94 -17.70 3.89
CA TYR A 224 -14.59 -18.03 3.41
C TYR A 224 -14.58 -18.48 1.95
N ASP A 225 -15.71 -18.90 1.39
CA ASP A 225 -15.83 -19.27 -0.01
C ASP A 225 -15.74 -18.09 -0.99
N LEU A 226 -15.77 -16.84 -0.47
CA LEU A 226 -15.52 -15.60 -1.21
C LEU A 226 -14.03 -15.25 -1.30
N ASN A 227 -13.19 -15.83 -0.44
CA ASN A 227 -11.76 -15.52 -0.42
C ASN A 227 -11.01 -16.39 -1.43
N PHE A 228 -9.94 -15.83 -1.99
CA PHE A 228 -8.90 -16.60 -2.67
C PHE A 228 -8.21 -17.55 -1.67
N PRO A 229 -7.65 -18.70 -2.09
CA PRO A 229 -7.93 -19.36 -3.35
C PRO A 229 -9.19 -20.24 -3.28
N THR A 230 -9.88 -20.40 -4.42
CA THR A 230 -10.93 -21.42 -4.59
C THR A 230 -10.44 -22.65 -5.37
N THR A 231 -9.27 -22.55 -5.99
CA THR A 231 -8.61 -23.61 -6.75
C THR A 231 -7.20 -23.84 -6.20
N GLY A 232 -6.65 -25.03 -6.33
CA GLY A 232 -5.29 -25.32 -5.86
C GLY A 232 -4.58 -26.38 -6.70
N ALA A 233 -3.28 -26.50 -6.50
CA ALA A 233 -2.46 -27.59 -7.04
C ALA A 233 -1.25 -27.79 -6.12
N ASN A 234 -0.58 -28.94 -6.27
CA ASN A 234 0.58 -29.25 -5.47
C ASN A 234 1.71 -28.23 -5.70
N ASN A 235 2.32 -27.74 -4.61
CA ASN A 235 3.37 -26.73 -4.58
C ASN A 235 2.97 -25.33 -5.09
N LEU A 236 1.68 -25.03 -5.22
CA LEU A 236 1.27 -23.63 -5.36
C LEU A 236 1.44 -22.90 -4.03
N TYR A 237 1.75 -21.62 -4.14
CA TYR A 237 1.92 -20.77 -2.97
C TYR A 237 1.39 -19.36 -3.20
N PHE A 238 1.03 -18.72 -2.10
CA PHE A 238 0.69 -17.31 -2.06
C PHE A 238 1.18 -16.73 -0.74
N ASP A 239 1.40 -15.43 -0.72
CA ASP A 239 1.89 -14.71 0.44
C ASP A 239 0.74 -13.94 1.08
N LEU A 240 0.44 -14.19 2.35
CA LEU A 240 -0.43 -13.34 3.15
C LEU A 240 0.35 -12.08 3.54
N MET A 241 -0.11 -10.92 3.08
CA MET A 241 0.47 -9.63 3.45
C MET A 241 -0.15 -9.16 4.75
N VAL A 242 0.65 -9.04 5.80
CA VAL A 242 0.21 -8.75 7.16
C VAL A 242 0.63 -7.33 7.56
N GLY A 243 -0.33 -6.53 8.03
CA GLY A 243 -0.09 -5.21 8.60
C GLY A 243 -0.25 -5.22 10.12
N GLY A 244 0.50 -4.36 10.83
CA GLY A 244 0.29 -4.12 12.26
C GLY A 244 0.69 -5.27 13.18
N SER A 245 1.51 -6.21 12.70
CA SER A 245 1.95 -7.38 13.48
C SER A 245 3.46 -7.49 13.57
N GLY A 246 3.93 -7.96 14.71
CA GLY A 246 5.24 -8.61 14.82
C GLY A 246 5.20 -10.07 14.34
N PRO A 247 6.32 -10.80 14.41
CA PRO A 247 6.38 -12.21 14.00
C PRO A 247 5.40 -13.06 14.79
N LEU A 248 4.51 -13.75 14.08
CA LEU A 248 3.54 -14.71 14.65
C LEU A 248 3.97 -16.14 14.35
N THR A 249 3.49 -17.08 15.16
CA THR A 249 3.65 -18.51 14.92
C THR A 249 2.47 -19.06 14.15
N TRP A 250 2.72 -19.83 13.09
CA TRP A 250 1.68 -20.38 12.21
C TRP A 250 1.82 -21.90 12.07
N PRO A 251 0.98 -22.71 12.75
CA PRO A 251 0.97 -24.16 12.60
C PRO A 251 0.34 -24.58 11.27
N SER A 252 0.93 -25.56 10.58
CA SER A 252 0.35 -26.13 9.35
C SER A 252 -1.04 -26.74 9.57
N VAL A 253 -1.87 -26.72 8.52
CA VAL A 253 -3.22 -27.29 8.54
C VAL A 253 -3.36 -28.34 7.44
N THR A 254 -3.81 -29.54 7.79
CA THR A 254 -4.03 -30.65 6.83
C THR A 254 -5.50 -31.05 6.82
N LEU A 255 -6.15 -30.96 5.66
CA LEU A 255 -7.56 -31.31 5.44
C LEU A 255 -7.72 -31.97 4.08
N GLY A 256 -8.54 -33.02 3.99
CA GLY A 256 -8.89 -33.68 2.72
C GLY A 256 -7.70 -34.16 1.89
N GLY A 257 -6.55 -34.48 2.49
CA GLY A 257 -5.34 -34.88 1.77
C GLY A 257 -4.50 -33.72 1.22
N ILE A 258 -4.82 -32.47 1.58
CA ILE A 258 -4.07 -31.25 1.25
C ILE A 258 -3.52 -30.64 2.54
N THR A 259 -2.27 -30.18 2.52
CA THR A 259 -1.62 -29.48 3.63
C THR A 259 -1.28 -28.05 3.22
N ALA A 260 -1.75 -27.07 4.00
CA ALA A 260 -1.28 -25.70 3.94
C ALA A 260 -0.15 -25.52 4.97
N THR A 261 1.05 -25.20 4.48
CA THR A 261 2.21 -24.88 5.33
C THR A 261 2.48 -23.38 5.30
N MET A 262 2.64 -22.78 6.48
CA MET A 262 2.86 -21.35 6.62
C MET A 262 4.29 -21.06 7.04
N THR A 263 4.96 -20.20 6.27
CA THR A 263 6.34 -19.79 6.52
C THR A 263 6.40 -18.27 6.60
N PRO A 264 6.42 -17.68 7.82
CA PRO A 264 6.56 -16.23 7.99
C PRO A 264 7.97 -15.76 7.64
N ASN A 265 8.10 -14.54 7.13
CA ASN A 265 9.39 -13.87 7.03
C ASN A 265 9.85 -13.31 8.39
N ALA A 266 11.10 -12.84 8.46
CA ALA A 266 11.70 -12.38 9.71
C ALA A 266 10.95 -11.20 10.38
N SER A 267 10.36 -10.30 9.57
CA SER A 267 9.60 -9.15 10.08
C SER A 267 8.15 -9.49 10.44
N GLY A 268 7.63 -10.65 10.03
CA GLY A 268 6.25 -11.05 10.25
C GLY A 268 5.22 -10.34 9.36
N ASN A 269 5.65 -9.52 8.41
CA ASN A 269 4.76 -8.77 7.51
C ASN A 269 4.35 -9.56 6.25
N SER A 270 4.91 -10.75 6.05
CA SER A 270 4.55 -11.67 4.97
C SER A 270 4.62 -13.10 5.45
N VAL A 271 3.59 -13.89 5.12
CA VAL A 271 3.50 -15.31 5.46
C VAL A 271 3.23 -16.10 4.19
N ARG A 272 4.21 -16.88 3.73
CA ARG A 272 4.04 -17.77 2.58
C ARG A 272 3.19 -18.96 2.97
N VAL A 273 2.07 -19.14 2.32
CA VAL A 273 1.21 -20.32 2.39
C VAL A 273 1.52 -21.21 1.20
N THR A 274 2.09 -22.39 1.44
CA THR A 274 2.33 -23.40 0.40
C THR A 274 1.33 -24.52 0.53
N LEU A 275 0.62 -24.83 -0.55
CA LEU A 275 -0.32 -25.94 -0.65
C LEU A 275 0.42 -27.17 -1.18
N THR A 276 0.46 -28.23 -0.39
CA THR A 276 0.96 -29.55 -0.82
C THR A 276 -0.18 -30.55 -0.77
N GLY A 277 -0.21 -31.48 -1.73
CA GLY A 277 -1.30 -32.43 -1.83
C GLY A 277 -0.95 -33.53 -2.80
N THR A 278 -1.96 -34.30 -3.18
CA THR A 278 -1.77 -35.45 -4.04
C THR A 278 -1.34 -35.02 -5.44
N THR A 279 -0.42 -35.78 -6.04
CA THR A 279 0.09 -35.57 -7.40
C THR A 279 -0.32 -36.69 -8.35
N ASP A 280 -1.06 -37.69 -7.85
CA ASP A 280 -1.42 -38.92 -8.56
C ASP A 280 -2.85 -39.42 -8.20
N ALA A 281 -3.09 -40.72 -8.32
CA ALA A 281 -4.40 -41.38 -8.24
C ALA A 281 -5.17 -41.17 -6.90
N ASN A 282 -4.51 -40.66 -5.86
CA ASN A 282 -5.19 -40.25 -4.64
C ASN A 282 -5.88 -38.90 -4.89
N LYS A 283 -7.20 -38.84 -4.82
CA LYS A 283 -7.94 -37.59 -5.03
C LYS A 283 -8.16 -36.91 -3.68
N PRO A 284 -7.95 -35.58 -3.57
CA PRO A 284 -8.29 -34.89 -2.34
C PRO A 284 -9.81 -34.93 -2.11
N ASP A 285 -10.22 -34.94 -0.85
CA ASP A 285 -11.63 -34.76 -0.51
C ASP A 285 -11.94 -33.27 -0.61
N LEU A 286 -12.86 -32.86 -1.49
CA LEU A 286 -13.19 -31.47 -1.78
C LEU A 286 -14.72 -31.27 -1.86
N PRO A 287 -15.24 -30.09 -1.47
CA PRO A 287 -14.51 -28.91 -1.04
C PRO A 287 -13.99 -28.99 0.41
N GLN A 288 -12.92 -28.23 0.72
CA GLN A 288 -12.37 -28.10 2.08
C GLN A 288 -12.31 -26.64 2.50
N THR A 289 -12.74 -26.36 3.73
CA THR A 289 -12.64 -25.04 4.34
C THR A 289 -11.39 -24.99 5.20
N PHE A 290 -10.40 -24.19 4.80
CA PHE A 290 -9.19 -23.95 5.56
C PHE A 290 -9.36 -22.71 6.44
N GLU A 291 -8.90 -22.78 7.70
CA GLU A 291 -8.72 -21.63 8.59
C GLU A 291 -7.28 -21.64 9.11
N LEU A 292 -6.47 -20.69 8.65
CA LEU A 292 -5.08 -20.49 9.05
C LEU A 292 -5.05 -19.50 10.21
N ILE A 293 -4.44 -19.87 11.33
CA ILE A 293 -4.41 -19.05 12.54
C ILE A 293 -2.97 -18.68 12.90
N GLY A 294 -2.73 -17.39 13.05
CA GLY A 294 -1.47 -16.84 13.54
C GLY A 294 -1.55 -16.58 15.04
N TYR A 295 -0.59 -17.10 15.79
CA TYR A 295 -0.55 -16.99 17.25
C TYR A 295 0.54 -16.03 17.72
N ASP A 296 0.22 -15.22 18.73
CA ASP A 296 1.21 -14.38 19.42
C ASP A 296 2.15 -15.21 20.31
N SER A 297 3.14 -14.55 20.92
CA SER A 297 4.09 -15.19 21.83
C SER A 297 3.45 -15.80 23.09
N GLY A 298 2.24 -15.40 23.44
CA GLY A 298 1.44 -15.96 24.53
C GLY A 298 0.56 -17.15 24.09
N GLY A 299 0.62 -17.56 22.83
CA GLY A 299 -0.20 -18.64 22.28
C GLY A 299 -1.66 -18.25 22.03
N ARG A 300 -1.98 -16.94 21.97
CA ARG A 300 -3.33 -16.45 21.69
C ARG A 300 -3.48 -16.22 20.19
N ALA A 301 -4.64 -16.57 19.64
CA ALA A 301 -4.97 -16.31 18.24
C ALA A 301 -5.01 -14.80 17.98
N ALA A 302 -4.09 -14.31 17.17
CA ALA A 302 -3.98 -12.90 16.79
C ALA A 302 -4.58 -12.63 15.40
N LEU A 303 -4.47 -13.60 14.48
CA LEU A 303 -4.95 -13.49 13.11
C LEU A 303 -5.64 -14.76 12.64
N LYS A 304 -6.60 -14.58 11.74
CA LYS A 304 -7.28 -15.66 11.03
C LYS A 304 -7.40 -15.33 9.56
N TYR A 305 -7.05 -16.30 8.71
CA TYR A 305 -7.34 -16.28 7.30
C TYR A 305 -8.09 -17.55 6.93
N GLY A 306 -9.18 -17.46 6.18
CA GLY A 306 -9.86 -18.66 5.71
C GLY A 306 -10.32 -18.58 4.28
N PHE A 307 -10.33 -19.74 3.64
CA PHE A 307 -10.70 -19.92 2.23
C PHE A 307 -11.30 -21.30 2.02
N VAL A 308 -12.01 -21.48 0.90
CA VAL A 308 -12.60 -22.78 0.53
C VAL A 308 -11.98 -23.27 -0.77
N LEU A 309 -11.16 -24.32 -0.70
CA LEU A 309 -10.71 -25.02 -1.90
C LEU A 309 -11.85 -25.87 -2.44
N LYS A 310 -12.20 -25.63 -3.71
CA LYS A 310 -13.29 -26.29 -4.43
C LYS A 310 -12.76 -27.25 -5.49
N GLN A 311 -11.61 -26.95 -6.09
CA GLN A 311 -11.02 -27.76 -7.16
C GLN A 311 -9.50 -27.92 -6.99
N TRP A 312 -8.99 -29.09 -7.36
CA TRP A 312 -7.57 -29.44 -7.38
C TRP A 312 -7.11 -29.75 -8.79
N PHE A 313 -6.04 -29.08 -9.22
CA PHE A 313 -5.42 -29.24 -10.52
C PHE A 313 -4.13 -30.05 -10.40
N ILE A 314 -3.87 -30.88 -11.41
CA ILE A 314 -2.59 -31.57 -11.58
C ILE A 314 -1.93 -31.04 -12.85
N GLY A 315 -0.71 -30.54 -12.70
CA GLY A 315 0.19 -30.25 -13.81
C GLY A 315 0.98 -31.50 -14.21
N ALA A 316 1.10 -31.77 -15.50
CA ALA A 316 1.83 -32.93 -16.03
C ALA A 316 3.31 -32.63 -16.36
N GLY A 317 3.86 -31.52 -15.85
CA GLY A 317 5.21 -31.06 -16.11
C GLY A 317 5.44 -30.80 -17.59
N ASN A 318 6.55 -31.33 -18.13
CA ASN A 318 6.92 -31.20 -19.55
C ASN A 318 6.12 -32.13 -20.48
N ARG A 319 5.12 -32.85 -19.96
CA ARG A 319 4.30 -33.74 -20.79
C ARG A 319 3.53 -32.91 -21.80
N ASN A 320 3.75 -33.24 -23.05
CA ASN A 320 3.07 -32.64 -24.18
C ASN A 320 2.40 -33.75 -25.00
N THR A 321 1.08 -33.68 -25.19
CA THR A 321 0.33 -34.79 -25.78
C THR A 321 -0.95 -34.34 -26.49
N SER A 322 -1.49 -35.26 -27.30
CA SER A 322 -2.75 -35.07 -28.01
C SER A 322 -3.93 -35.05 -27.05
N TYR A 323 -5.03 -34.43 -27.49
CA TYR A 323 -6.25 -34.32 -26.69
C TYR A 323 -6.73 -35.69 -26.16
N TYR A 324 -6.79 -36.70 -27.03
CA TYR A 324 -7.30 -38.03 -26.68
C TYR A 324 -6.41 -38.74 -25.66
N THR A 325 -5.09 -38.62 -25.81
CA THR A 325 -4.13 -39.22 -24.88
C THR A 325 -4.22 -38.56 -23.51
N LEU A 326 -4.36 -37.23 -23.46
CA LEU A 326 -4.56 -36.50 -22.21
C LEU A 326 -5.87 -36.88 -21.54
N ASN A 327 -6.98 -36.90 -22.29
CA ASN A 327 -8.29 -37.30 -21.77
C ASN A 327 -8.26 -38.71 -21.14
N SER A 328 -7.62 -39.66 -21.82
CA SER A 328 -7.44 -41.01 -21.28
C SER A 328 -6.61 -41.03 -20.00
N TRP A 329 -5.55 -40.21 -19.93
CA TRP A 329 -4.69 -40.13 -18.76
C TRP A 329 -5.41 -39.50 -17.56
N CYS A 330 -6.10 -38.37 -17.73
CA CYS A 330 -6.87 -37.74 -16.66
C CYS A 330 -7.92 -38.71 -16.10
N ARG A 331 -8.70 -39.36 -16.98
CA ARG A 331 -9.72 -40.35 -16.58
C ARG A 331 -9.13 -41.55 -15.84
N GLY A 332 -7.95 -42.01 -16.26
CA GLY A 332 -7.24 -43.11 -15.61
C GLY A 332 -6.88 -42.84 -14.14
N MET A 333 -6.70 -41.56 -13.78
CA MET A 333 -6.44 -41.14 -12.38
C MET A 333 -7.72 -40.73 -11.64
N GLY A 334 -8.89 -40.82 -12.29
CA GLY A 334 -10.16 -40.34 -11.74
C GLY A 334 -10.34 -38.82 -11.79
N TYR A 335 -9.53 -38.13 -12.58
CA TYR A 335 -9.65 -36.71 -12.91
C TYR A 335 -10.32 -36.55 -14.29
N ARG A 336 -10.53 -35.30 -14.71
CA ARG A 336 -11.00 -34.96 -16.05
C ARG A 336 -10.19 -33.83 -16.66
N LEU A 337 -10.39 -33.62 -17.95
CA LEU A 337 -9.99 -32.37 -18.60
C LEU A 337 -10.78 -31.20 -18.01
N PRO A 338 -10.15 -30.02 -17.85
CA PRO A 338 -10.84 -28.83 -17.39
C PRO A 338 -11.76 -28.27 -18.47
N LEU A 339 -12.78 -27.55 -18.04
CA LEU A 339 -13.56 -26.65 -18.88
C LEU A 339 -12.81 -25.34 -19.08
N VAL A 340 -13.12 -24.60 -20.15
CA VAL A 340 -12.60 -23.26 -20.41
C VAL A 340 -12.83 -22.35 -19.20
N LYS A 341 -14.05 -22.34 -18.67
CA LYS A 341 -14.43 -21.52 -17.50
C LYS A 341 -13.70 -21.88 -16.19
N GLU A 342 -13.09 -23.07 -16.14
CA GLU A 342 -12.32 -23.51 -14.97
C GLU A 342 -10.86 -23.10 -15.07
N LEU A 343 -10.40 -22.65 -16.25
CA LEU A 343 -9.07 -22.11 -16.46
C LEU A 343 -9.07 -20.58 -16.57
N THR A 344 -10.06 -20.00 -17.24
CA THR A 344 -10.08 -18.56 -17.59
C THR A 344 -11.50 -17.99 -17.62
N ASN A 345 -11.59 -16.67 -17.40
CA ASN A 345 -12.81 -15.89 -17.61
C ASN A 345 -12.82 -15.10 -18.94
N SER A 346 -11.85 -15.38 -19.83
CA SER A 346 -11.85 -14.82 -21.17
C SER A 346 -13.02 -15.35 -22.00
N THR A 347 -13.73 -14.45 -22.67
CA THR A 347 -14.95 -14.78 -23.44
C THR A 347 -14.69 -14.95 -24.94
N THR A 348 -13.57 -14.47 -25.46
CA THR A 348 -13.27 -14.43 -26.90
C THR A 348 -11.80 -14.72 -27.18
N ARG A 349 -11.51 -15.26 -28.37
CA ARG A 349 -10.13 -15.50 -28.82
C ARG A 349 -9.34 -14.20 -28.84
N GLY A 350 -8.14 -14.21 -28.28
CA GLY A 350 -7.28 -13.02 -28.16
C GLY A 350 -7.64 -12.05 -27.03
N ALA A 351 -8.73 -12.29 -26.28
CA ALA A 351 -8.95 -11.62 -25.01
C ALA A 351 -8.23 -12.39 -23.89
N HIS A 352 -7.71 -11.68 -22.90
CA HIS A 352 -7.00 -12.25 -21.77
C HIS A 352 -7.90 -12.40 -20.55
N TYR A 353 -7.46 -13.13 -19.53
CA TYR A 353 -8.19 -13.15 -18.27
C TYR A 353 -8.16 -11.79 -17.58
N GLN A 354 -9.13 -11.58 -16.69
CA GLN A 354 -9.03 -10.62 -15.59
C GLN A 354 -8.85 -11.34 -14.26
N ARG A 355 -8.04 -10.78 -13.36
CA ARG A 355 -7.82 -11.32 -12.01
C ARG A 355 -9.12 -11.35 -11.21
N ARG A 356 -9.66 -12.54 -10.94
CA ARG A 356 -10.93 -12.71 -10.22
C ARG A 356 -10.92 -14.01 -9.42
N ILE A 357 -11.57 -13.97 -8.27
CA ILE A 357 -11.77 -15.13 -7.39
C ILE A 357 -12.92 -15.98 -7.95
N GLY A 358 -12.74 -17.30 -8.01
CA GLY A 358 -13.74 -18.25 -8.49
C GLY A 358 -14.06 -18.19 -9.98
N ALA A 359 -13.23 -17.52 -10.79
CA ALA A 359 -13.45 -17.32 -12.23
C ALA A 359 -12.50 -18.11 -13.14
N GLY A 360 -11.74 -19.04 -12.57
CA GLY A 360 -10.79 -19.89 -13.27
C GLY A 360 -9.46 -20.02 -12.53
N PHE A 361 -8.75 -21.11 -12.79
CA PHE A 361 -7.46 -21.41 -12.18
C PHE A 361 -6.41 -20.35 -12.51
N PHE A 362 -6.28 -19.94 -13.78
CA PHE A 362 -5.31 -18.92 -14.16
C PHE A 362 -5.74 -17.51 -13.73
N THR A 363 -7.04 -17.27 -13.54
CA THR A 363 -7.54 -15.98 -13.03
C THR A 363 -7.17 -15.76 -11.56
N GLU A 364 -7.06 -16.85 -10.80
CA GLU A 364 -6.63 -16.87 -9.41
C GLU A 364 -5.11 -16.90 -9.28
N TRP A 365 -4.42 -17.77 -10.01
CA TRP A 365 -2.98 -18.01 -9.78
C TRP A 365 -2.06 -17.21 -10.69
N GLY A 366 -2.56 -16.73 -11.83
CA GLY A 366 -1.83 -15.85 -12.74
C GLY A 366 -1.05 -16.65 -13.76
N ASN A 367 0.14 -16.15 -14.13
CA ASN A 367 1.05 -16.93 -14.95
C ASN A 367 1.49 -18.19 -14.18
N ILE A 368 0.83 -19.30 -14.48
CA ILE A 368 1.05 -20.57 -13.79
C ILE A 368 2.48 -21.11 -14.01
N GLU A 369 3.12 -20.69 -15.10
CA GLU A 369 4.46 -21.15 -15.49
C GLU A 369 5.56 -20.64 -14.54
N LEU A 370 5.27 -19.63 -13.72
CA LEU A 370 6.19 -19.08 -12.72
C LEU A 370 6.18 -19.87 -11.39
N TYR A 371 5.27 -20.84 -11.25
CA TYR A 371 5.27 -21.79 -10.15
C TYR A 371 6.13 -23.02 -10.50
N TYR A 372 7.46 -22.85 -10.43
CA TYR A 372 8.44 -23.84 -10.91
C TYR A 372 8.26 -25.24 -10.32
N ASP A 373 7.89 -25.34 -9.04
CA ASP A 373 7.74 -26.61 -8.33
C ASP A 373 6.34 -27.23 -8.48
N ALA A 374 5.40 -26.53 -9.12
CA ALA A 374 4.01 -26.97 -9.26
C ALA A 374 3.74 -27.84 -10.50
N ASN A 375 4.78 -28.20 -11.25
CA ASN A 375 4.69 -29.03 -12.46
C ASN A 375 3.80 -28.45 -13.59
N PHE A 376 3.75 -27.12 -13.71
CA PHE A 376 3.14 -26.41 -14.85
C PHE A 376 4.22 -25.76 -15.75
N ALA A 377 5.38 -26.43 -15.83
CA ALA A 377 6.65 -25.86 -16.29
C ALA A 377 6.62 -25.23 -17.68
N LYS A 378 7.25 -24.06 -17.79
CA LYS A 378 7.54 -23.30 -19.02
C LYS A 378 8.37 -24.13 -20.00
N ARG A 379 7.91 -24.28 -21.24
CA ARG A 379 8.80 -24.72 -22.32
C ARG A 379 9.83 -23.61 -22.61
N HIS A 380 11.10 -23.97 -22.77
CA HIS A 380 12.12 -23.03 -23.25
C HIS A 380 11.69 -22.43 -24.60
N GLY A 381 11.32 -21.14 -24.58
CA GLY A 381 10.95 -20.35 -25.76
C GLY A 381 9.53 -20.56 -26.31
N GLN A 382 8.63 -21.26 -25.62
CA GLN A 382 7.23 -21.45 -26.05
C GLN A 382 6.25 -21.31 -24.88
N THR A 383 5.15 -20.57 -25.11
CA THR A 383 4.03 -20.42 -24.17
C THR A 383 3.23 -21.72 -24.06
N ASN A 384 2.87 -22.14 -22.86
CA ASN A 384 2.08 -23.34 -22.64
C ASN A 384 0.61 -23.12 -22.95
N LEU A 385 0.07 -24.02 -23.75
CA LEU A 385 -1.34 -24.12 -24.08
C LEU A 385 -1.91 -25.35 -23.37
N TYR A 386 -3.00 -25.16 -22.66
CA TYR A 386 -3.65 -26.22 -21.88
C TYR A 386 -4.94 -26.64 -22.56
N TRP A 387 -5.08 -27.93 -22.82
CA TRP A 387 -6.29 -28.50 -23.38
C TRP A 387 -7.48 -28.34 -22.44
N THR A 388 -8.64 -28.05 -23.01
CA THR A 388 -9.94 -28.09 -22.34
C THR A 388 -10.82 -29.17 -22.98
N SER A 389 -11.88 -29.60 -22.29
CA SER A 389 -12.79 -30.62 -22.83
C SER A 389 -13.72 -30.10 -23.94
N GLU A 390 -13.84 -28.79 -24.13
CA GLU A 390 -14.81 -28.16 -25.03
C GLU A 390 -14.34 -28.13 -26.49
N THR A 391 -15.29 -28.25 -27.42
CA THR A 391 -15.01 -28.40 -28.87
C THR A 391 -16.01 -27.65 -29.75
N THR A 392 -15.58 -27.27 -30.94
CA THR A 392 -16.42 -26.78 -32.04
C THR A 392 -16.17 -27.63 -33.28
N SER A 393 -16.96 -28.69 -33.46
CA SER A 393 -16.81 -29.68 -34.55
C SER A 393 -15.45 -30.37 -34.52
N VAL A 394 -14.49 -29.95 -35.35
CA VAL A 394 -13.14 -30.55 -35.46
C VAL A 394 -12.07 -29.84 -34.61
N TRP A 395 -12.41 -28.68 -34.04
CA TRP A 395 -11.51 -27.85 -33.24
C TRP A 395 -11.77 -27.99 -31.75
N TYR A 396 -10.72 -27.99 -30.95
CA TYR A 396 -10.75 -28.15 -29.50
C TYR A 396 -10.16 -26.91 -28.86
N TYR A 397 -10.79 -26.41 -27.79
CA TYR A 397 -10.35 -25.21 -27.12
C TYR A 397 -9.10 -25.47 -26.27
N THR A 398 -8.17 -24.52 -26.34
CA THR A 398 -6.99 -24.44 -25.49
C THR A 398 -6.92 -23.08 -24.80
N VAL A 399 -6.24 -23.03 -23.66
CA VAL A 399 -6.05 -21.80 -22.88
C VAL A 399 -4.56 -21.59 -22.65
N TYR A 400 -4.05 -20.39 -22.94
CA TYR A 400 -2.68 -20.02 -22.61
C TYR A 400 -2.53 -19.87 -21.10
N GLY A 401 -1.59 -20.60 -20.48
CA GLY A 401 -1.41 -20.56 -19.02
C GLY A 401 -0.77 -19.28 -18.49
N VAL A 402 -0.22 -18.45 -19.37
CA VAL A 402 0.41 -17.17 -19.03
C VAL A 402 -0.63 -16.08 -18.79
N ASP A 403 -1.62 -16.00 -19.69
CA ASP A 403 -2.52 -14.84 -19.78
C ASP A 403 -4.01 -15.21 -19.91
N GLY A 404 -4.33 -16.50 -19.90
CA GLY A 404 -5.68 -17.05 -20.00
C GLY A 404 -6.37 -16.81 -21.32
N SER A 405 -5.66 -16.42 -22.38
CA SER A 405 -6.26 -16.23 -23.68
C SER A 405 -6.66 -17.56 -24.33
N LEU A 406 -7.72 -17.52 -25.14
CA LEU A 406 -8.28 -18.70 -25.79
C LEU A 406 -7.62 -18.94 -27.14
N ASP A 407 -7.44 -20.22 -27.48
CA ASP A 407 -7.05 -20.67 -28.81
C ASP A 407 -7.80 -21.97 -29.19
N GLN A 408 -7.62 -22.42 -30.43
CA GLN A 408 -8.26 -23.60 -30.97
C GLN A 408 -7.33 -24.40 -31.86
N TYR A 409 -7.26 -25.71 -31.63
CA TYR A 409 -6.41 -26.63 -32.39
C TYR A 409 -7.15 -27.93 -32.71
N THR A 410 -6.68 -28.66 -33.73
CA THR A 410 -7.17 -30.02 -33.98
C THR A 410 -6.63 -30.96 -32.89
N PRO A 411 -7.34 -32.05 -32.54
CA PRO A 411 -7.00 -32.86 -31.37
C PRO A 411 -5.68 -33.63 -31.48
N TYR A 412 -5.04 -33.57 -32.66
CA TYR A 412 -3.78 -34.27 -32.98
C TYR A 412 -2.54 -33.44 -32.66
N PHE A 413 -2.68 -32.14 -32.39
CA PHE A 413 -1.57 -31.33 -31.90
C PHE A 413 -1.18 -31.76 -30.49
N ASN A 414 0.10 -31.58 -30.18
CA ASN A 414 0.61 -31.78 -28.85
C ASN A 414 0.58 -30.43 -28.12
N HIS A 415 -0.25 -30.35 -27.06
CA HIS A 415 -0.22 -29.27 -26.07
C HIS A 415 -0.01 -29.76 -24.63
N THR A 416 0.26 -28.80 -23.73
CA THR A 416 0.56 -29.04 -22.32
C THR A 416 -0.64 -29.69 -21.62
N ALA A 417 -0.32 -30.62 -20.72
CA ALA A 417 -1.30 -31.46 -20.05
C ALA A 417 -1.63 -30.96 -18.65
N THR A 418 -2.92 -30.77 -18.37
CA THR A 418 -3.46 -30.58 -17.03
C THR A 418 -4.78 -31.32 -16.86
N CYS A 419 -5.07 -31.72 -15.62
CA CYS A 419 -6.32 -32.35 -15.23
C CYS A 419 -6.89 -31.64 -13.99
N VAL A 420 -8.20 -31.72 -13.80
CA VAL A 420 -8.91 -31.13 -12.66
C VAL A 420 -9.79 -32.16 -11.97
N TYR A 421 -9.98 -31.99 -10.65
CA TYR A 421 -10.91 -32.73 -9.81
C TYR A 421 -11.57 -31.83 -8.75
N PRO A 422 -12.84 -32.06 -8.38
CA PRO A 422 -13.82 -32.84 -9.14
C PRO A 422 -14.13 -32.22 -10.50
#